data_AF-A0A519Q5I1-F1
#
_entry.id   AF-A0A519Q5I1-F1
#
_cell.length_a   1.000
_cell.length_b   1.000
_cell.length_c   1.000
_cell.angle_alpha   90.00
_cell.angle_beta   90.00
_cell.angle_gamma   90.00
#
_symmetry.space_group_name_H-M   'P 1'
#
loop_
_entity.id
_entity.type
_entity.pdbx_description
1 polymer ?
#
loop_
_entity_poly.entity_id
_entity_poly.type
_entity_poly.pdbx_seq_one_letter_code
_entity_poly.pdbx_strand_id
1 'polypeptide(L)'
;MSAQLALLDRPASALAPSPEVVVMKFGSSVLVDPADAPKVASDIYAEVRRGRRVVAVVSALAGETDRLLGEARALGLAHDNSLLPAYVVQGEERSSALVALACDRVGLSAATLSVRDLGLVAEGPREHARPVSLDRAALDQALLKHEVVVVPGFGALSPAGDVVLLGRGGSDLTALFLAAELDLDSVQLVKDVDGLYDRDPNVHPDARRYDQASWAEAKALGGGLVQPDALDLAEARRLKVEVRNYLDGHRTVVGPVGAPPKAAPPHRRLRVAVAGCGVVGGGALARLLVDPRLDVVGVLVRDPSKPRDVPGASDARLASLLVSDPDALLARDPDIVLEALSEAAAGHAVIRAALSRGVDVATANKQAVSADPAGLLALAEANGARLLWSASVGGGAPMVEAVRAARADAPVVAFEAVLNGTVNFMLARLGEGAAFDQALAEARTAGFAEEDPSSDLEGLDALAKVRLLAFEAFGLMPDEADIPRDVLNPAALPPAGARQVCRCELKDGKLVAAVRLVSGPLDPLFAELKGEGNALKVVSQDGSAVRRRGRGAGRWATAESLLADLSDLAAARFSKPV
;
A
#
# COMPACT_ATOMS: atom_id res chain seq x y z
N MET A 1 -23.99 -13.06 34.06
CA MET A 1 -23.09 -12.33 34.98
C MET A 1 -22.02 -11.66 34.13
N SER A 2 -22.12 -10.34 33.97
CA SER A 2 -21.24 -9.54 33.12
C SER A 2 -19.88 -9.40 33.80
N ALA A 3 -18.87 -10.13 33.33
CA ALA A 3 -17.50 -9.85 33.68
C ALA A 3 -17.09 -8.57 32.93
N GLN A 4 -17.13 -7.42 33.63
CA GLN A 4 -16.47 -6.20 33.16
C GLN A 4 -14.99 -6.51 33.00
N LEU A 5 -14.56 -6.74 31.75
CA LEU A 5 -13.16 -6.85 31.38
C LEU A 5 -12.53 -5.48 31.61
N ALA A 6 -11.56 -5.39 32.52
CA ALA A 6 -10.73 -4.21 32.65
C ALA A 6 -9.97 -4.01 31.32
N LEU A 7 -10.23 -2.87 30.66
CA LEU A 7 -9.38 -2.34 29.59
C LEU A 7 -7.93 -2.36 30.09
N LEU A 8 -6.96 -2.67 29.23
CA LEU A 8 -5.53 -2.57 29.61
C LEU A 8 -5.31 -1.20 30.26
N ASP A 9 -4.72 -1.20 31.46
CA ASP A 9 -4.35 0.04 32.14
C ASP A 9 -3.54 0.89 31.16
N ARG A 10 -3.99 2.12 30.98
CA ARG A 10 -3.40 3.06 30.03
C ARG A 10 -1.96 3.34 30.48
N PRO A 11 -0.91 2.95 29.74
CA PRO A 11 0.35 3.62 29.91
C PRO A 11 0.12 5.11 29.62
N ALA A 12 0.57 5.97 30.53
CA ALA A 12 0.57 7.41 30.30
C ALA A 12 1.23 7.67 28.94
N SER A 13 0.55 8.45 28.11
CA SER A 13 0.94 8.81 26.75
C SER A 13 2.40 9.27 26.68
N ALA A 14 3.34 8.35 26.48
CA ALA A 14 4.54 8.65 25.74
C ALA A 14 4.04 9.03 24.35
N LEU A 15 4.26 10.29 23.94
CA LEU A 15 3.98 10.75 22.59
C LEU A 15 4.67 9.77 21.64
N ALA A 16 3.90 8.93 20.96
CA ALA A 16 4.43 8.05 19.95
C ALA A 16 5.20 8.94 18.96
N PRO A 17 6.41 8.54 18.51
CA PRO A 17 7.14 9.32 17.52
C PRO A 17 6.22 9.60 16.34
N SER A 18 6.24 10.85 15.85
CA SER A 18 5.51 11.21 14.64
C SER A 18 5.93 10.25 13.52
N PRO A 19 4.99 9.64 12.79
CA PRO A 19 5.33 8.68 11.74
C PRO A 19 6.22 9.35 10.70
N GLU A 20 7.25 8.63 10.25
CA GLU A 20 8.17 9.08 9.19
C GLU A 20 7.37 9.50 7.95
N VAL A 21 7.71 10.65 7.37
CA VAL A 21 7.07 11.15 6.15
C VAL A 21 7.99 10.91 4.96
N VAL A 22 7.42 10.51 3.83
CA VAL A 22 8.14 10.42 2.55
C VAL A 22 7.42 11.26 1.49
N VAL A 23 8.20 12.00 0.69
CA VAL A 23 7.69 12.67 -0.51
C VAL A 23 7.98 11.80 -1.72
N MET A 24 6.94 11.47 -2.48
CA MET A 24 7.02 10.69 -3.72
C MET A 24 6.49 11.52 -4.87
N LYS A 25 7.21 11.54 -5.98
CA LYS A 25 6.79 12.22 -7.21
C LYS A 25 6.44 11.21 -8.29
N PHE A 26 5.27 11.38 -8.91
CA PHE A 26 4.81 10.58 -10.04
C PHE A 26 4.70 11.47 -11.28
N GLY A 27 5.54 11.20 -12.29
CA GLY A 27 5.56 11.95 -13.55
C GLY A 27 4.54 11.45 -14.57
N SER A 28 4.41 12.19 -15.67
CA SER A 28 3.58 11.82 -16.83
C SER A 28 4.03 10.53 -17.54
N SER A 29 5.28 10.08 -17.34
CA SER A 29 5.73 8.76 -17.82
C SER A 29 5.19 7.60 -16.97
N VAL A 30 4.70 7.87 -15.76
CA VAL A 30 4.04 6.90 -14.88
C VAL A 30 2.52 7.05 -14.94
N LEU A 31 2.02 8.29 -15.05
CA LEU A 31 0.62 8.63 -15.19
C LEU A 31 0.31 8.98 -16.66
N VAL A 32 0.21 7.97 -17.52
CA VAL A 32 -0.10 8.16 -18.94
C VAL A 32 -1.60 8.32 -19.12
N ASP A 33 -2.38 7.46 -18.47
CA ASP A 33 -3.83 7.47 -18.53
C ASP A 33 -4.47 7.21 -17.13
N PRO A 34 -5.80 7.40 -16.97
CA PRO A 34 -6.45 7.19 -15.68
C PRO A 34 -6.34 5.76 -15.11
N ALA A 35 -6.10 4.75 -15.95
CA ALA A 35 -5.92 3.36 -15.54
C ALA A 35 -4.54 3.09 -14.93
N ASP A 36 -3.61 4.08 -14.97
CA ASP A 36 -2.33 4.02 -14.25
C ASP A 36 -2.44 4.39 -12.77
N ALA A 37 -3.49 5.10 -12.36
CA ALA A 37 -3.67 5.53 -10.97
C ALA A 37 -3.61 4.37 -9.93
N PRO A 38 -4.16 3.16 -10.20
CA PRO A 38 -3.95 1.99 -9.36
C PRO A 38 -2.48 1.58 -9.17
N LYS A 39 -1.61 1.79 -10.15
CA LYS A 39 -0.16 1.51 -10.01
C LYS A 39 0.50 2.49 -9.07
N VAL A 40 0.16 3.78 -9.18
CA VAL A 40 0.60 4.79 -8.23
C VAL A 40 0.11 4.48 -6.82
N ALA A 41 -1.14 4.05 -6.66
CA ALA A 41 -1.67 3.61 -5.37
C ALA A 41 -0.90 2.41 -4.80
N SER A 42 -0.47 1.46 -5.62
CA SER A 42 0.38 0.34 -5.20
C SER A 42 1.74 0.80 -4.67
N ASP A 43 2.37 1.79 -5.32
CA ASP A 43 3.64 2.38 -4.88
C ASP A 43 3.49 3.09 -3.51
N ILE A 44 2.40 3.85 -3.36
CA ILE A 44 2.07 4.56 -2.12
C ILE A 44 1.75 3.56 -1.00
N TYR A 45 0.99 2.50 -1.31
CA TYR A 45 0.64 1.45 -0.35
C TYR A 45 1.87 0.79 0.25
N ALA A 46 2.91 0.54 -0.56
CA ALA A 46 4.16 -0.05 -0.09
C ALA A 46 4.87 0.81 0.97
N GLU A 47 4.83 2.15 0.86
CA GLU A 47 5.41 3.04 1.87
C GLU A 47 4.52 3.15 3.12
N VAL A 48 3.18 3.23 2.96
CA VAL A 48 2.24 3.24 4.09
C VAL A 48 2.35 1.95 4.91
N ARG A 49 2.49 0.81 4.24
CA ARG A 49 2.71 -0.50 4.85
C ARG A 49 3.98 -0.56 5.70
N ARG A 50 5.03 0.20 5.34
CA ARG A 50 6.25 0.38 6.16
C ARG A 50 6.07 1.33 7.34
N GLY A 51 4.86 1.89 7.52
CA GLY A 51 4.54 2.81 8.61
C GLY A 51 4.79 4.28 8.31
N ARG A 52 5.06 4.61 7.06
CA ARG A 52 5.32 5.99 6.63
C ARG A 52 4.03 6.69 6.23
N ARG A 53 3.98 8.01 6.38
CA ARG A 53 2.98 8.85 5.70
C ARG A 53 3.56 9.34 4.38
N VAL A 54 2.70 9.50 3.38
CA VAL A 54 3.13 9.82 2.02
C VAL A 54 2.58 11.18 1.60
N VAL A 55 3.45 12.05 1.10
CA VAL A 55 3.07 13.20 0.26
C VAL A 55 3.34 12.82 -1.19
N ALA A 56 2.27 12.58 -1.96
CA ALA A 56 2.36 12.18 -3.35
C ALA A 56 2.19 13.41 -4.27
N VAL A 57 3.29 13.88 -4.87
CA VAL A 57 3.28 14.95 -5.85
C VAL A 57 3.02 14.35 -7.23
N VAL A 58 1.95 14.76 -7.90
CA VAL A 58 1.57 14.20 -9.20
C VAL A 58 1.66 15.22 -10.31
N SER A 59 2.20 14.79 -11.45
CA SER A 59 2.10 15.52 -12.71
C SER A 59 0.74 15.28 -13.38
N ALA A 60 0.40 16.10 -14.37
CA ALA A 60 -0.76 15.86 -15.20
C ALA A 60 -0.56 14.56 -16.02
N LEU A 61 -1.66 13.97 -16.46
CA LEU A 61 -1.62 12.86 -17.41
C LEU A 61 -0.78 13.21 -18.64
N ALA A 62 -0.14 12.22 -19.26
CA ALA A 62 0.69 12.44 -20.44
C ALA A 62 -0.02 13.26 -21.53
N GLY A 63 0.63 14.35 -21.96
CA GLY A 63 0.12 15.28 -22.98
C GLY A 63 -0.98 16.24 -22.51
N GLU A 64 -1.51 16.10 -21.29
CA GLU A 64 -2.63 16.91 -20.81
C GLU A 64 -2.25 18.39 -20.61
N THR A 65 -1.07 18.67 -20.04
CA THR A 65 -0.56 20.03 -19.89
C THR A 65 -0.41 20.72 -21.25
N ASP A 66 0.14 20.03 -22.24
CA ASP A 66 0.31 20.56 -23.60
C ASP A 66 -1.04 20.78 -24.29
N ARG A 67 -2.02 19.89 -24.06
CA ARG A 67 -3.40 20.06 -24.53
C ARG A 67 -4.02 21.34 -23.97
N LEU A 68 -3.97 21.54 -22.65
CA LEU A 68 -4.53 22.72 -21.98
C LEU A 68 -3.84 24.02 -22.45
N LEU A 69 -2.51 24.02 -22.56
CA LEU A 69 -1.78 25.16 -23.12
C LEU A 69 -2.15 25.42 -24.58
N GLY A 70 -2.35 24.38 -25.39
CA GLY A 70 -2.79 24.48 -26.78
C GLY A 70 -4.20 25.06 -26.91
N GLU A 71 -5.15 24.59 -26.09
CA GLU A 71 -6.53 25.09 -26.04
C GLU A 71 -6.58 26.56 -25.66
N ALA A 72 -5.83 26.96 -24.63
CA ALA A 72 -5.70 28.35 -24.23
C ALA A 72 -5.15 29.24 -25.36
N ARG A 73 -4.07 28.82 -26.02
CA ARG A 73 -3.46 29.55 -27.14
C ARG A 73 -4.42 29.70 -28.32
N ALA A 74 -5.20 28.66 -28.62
CA ALA A 74 -6.20 28.69 -29.70
C ALA A 74 -7.31 29.74 -29.46
N LEU A 75 -7.62 30.05 -28.20
CA LEU A 75 -8.57 31.10 -27.81
C LEU A 75 -7.99 32.53 -27.87
N GLY A 76 -6.76 32.70 -28.38
CA GLY A 76 -6.12 34.00 -28.50
C GLY A 76 -5.31 34.43 -27.27
N LEU A 77 -5.02 33.50 -26.34
CA LEU A 77 -4.09 33.71 -25.22
C LEU A 77 -2.63 33.65 -25.68
N ALA A 78 -2.29 34.42 -26.72
CA ALA A 78 -0.93 34.55 -27.25
C ALA A 78 -0.06 35.57 -26.48
N HIS A 79 -0.61 36.18 -25.43
CA HIS A 79 0.04 37.16 -24.53
C HIS A 79 -0.04 36.66 -23.07
N ASP A 80 0.81 37.19 -22.20
CA ASP A 80 0.79 36.91 -20.75
C ASP A 80 -0.62 37.12 -20.19
N ASN A 81 -1.24 36.05 -19.70
CA ASN A 81 -2.63 36.05 -19.23
C ASN A 81 -2.71 35.47 -17.82
N SER A 82 -3.25 36.26 -16.89
CA SER A 82 -3.36 35.89 -15.48
C SER A 82 -4.28 34.69 -15.20
N LEU A 83 -5.15 34.33 -16.15
CA LEU A 83 -6.07 33.18 -16.03
C LEU A 83 -5.43 31.86 -16.50
N LEU A 84 -4.37 31.93 -17.31
CA LEU A 84 -3.74 30.74 -17.89
C LEU A 84 -3.24 29.75 -16.82
N PRO A 85 -2.48 30.18 -15.79
CA PRO A 85 -2.02 29.25 -14.76
C PRO A 85 -3.14 28.48 -14.08
N ALA A 86 -4.21 29.18 -13.69
CA ALA A 86 -5.36 28.58 -13.00
C ALA A 86 -6.11 27.55 -13.88
N TYR A 87 -6.08 27.73 -15.20
CA TYR A 87 -6.65 26.75 -16.14
C TYR A 87 -5.75 25.52 -16.31
N VAL A 88 -4.44 25.72 -16.48
CA VAL A 88 -3.50 24.62 -16.76
C VAL A 88 -3.32 23.68 -15.56
N VAL A 89 -3.37 24.21 -14.32
CA VAL A 89 -3.25 23.37 -13.11
C VAL A 89 -4.39 22.37 -12.93
N GLN A 90 -5.54 22.56 -13.60
CA GLN A 90 -6.66 21.62 -13.53
C GLN A 90 -6.28 20.21 -14.01
N GLY A 91 -5.30 20.09 -14.92
CA GLY A 91 -4.79 18.79 -15.36
C GLY A 91 -4.14 17.97 -14.22
N GLU A 92 -3.43 18.64 -13.31
CA GLU A 92 -2.82 17.99 -12.15
C GLU A 92 -3.78 17.81 -10.98
N GLU A 93 -4.74 18.72 -10.80
CA GLU A 93 -5.80 18.53 -9.80
C GLU A 93 -6.67 17.32 -10.15
N ARG A 94 -6.98 17.14 -11.45
CA ARG A 94 -7.63 15.92 -11.95
C ARG A 94 -6.82 14.66 -11.66
N SER A 95 -5.51 14.71 -11.90
CA SER A 95 -4.60 13.57 -11.66
C SER A 95 -4.51 13.25 -10.17
N SER A 96 -4.48 14.28 -9.32
CA SER A 96 -4.48 14.15 -7.85
C SER A 96 -5.74 13.45 -7.35
N ALA A 97 -6.90 13.85 -7.87
CA ALA A 97 -8.17 13.21 -7.53
C ALA A 97 -8.22 11.74 -7.97
N LEU A 98 -7.74 11.41 -9.18
CA LEU A 98 -7.69 10.03 -9.67
C LEU A 98 -6.80 9.13 -8.79
N VAL A 99 -5.63 9.62 -8.39
CA VAL A 99 -4.71 8.90 -7.49
C VAL A 99 -5.31 8.74 -6.10
N ALA A 100 -5.94 9.78 -5.54
CA ALA A 100 -6.61 9.68 -4.24
C ALA A 100 -7.77 8.67 -4.25
N LEU A 101 -8.57 8.62 -5.33
CA LEU A 101 -9.61 7.61 -5.51
C LEU A 101 -9.03 6.20 -5.64
N ALA A 102 -7.90 6.04 -6.33
CA ALA A 102 -7.21 4.76 -6.41
C ALA A 102 -6.66 4.31 -5.05
N CYS A 103 -6.13 5.24 -4.24
CA CYS A 103 -5.72 4.98 -2.86
C CYS A 103 -6.89 4.53 -1.97
N ASP A 104 -8.04 5.22 -2.04
CA ASP A 104 -9.24 4.83 -1.30
C ASP A 104 -9.73 3.43 -1.69
N ARG A 105 -9.70 3.09 -2.98
CA ARG A 105 -10.09 1.77 -3.51
C ARG A 105 -9.29 0.62 -2.89
N VAL A 106 -8.01 0.82 -2.59
CA VAL A 106 -7.16 -0.17 -1.91
C VAL A 106 -7.15 -0.03 -0.39
N GLY A 107 -7.89 0.93 0.16
CA GLY A 107 -8.12 1.10 1.58
C GLY A 107 -7.18 2.04 2.31
N LEU A 108 -6.44 2.87 1.58
CA LEU A 108 -5.61 3.92 2.17
C LEU A 108 -6.44 5.16 2.49
N SER A 109 -6.18 5.77 3.65
CA SER A 109 -6.76 7.06 3.98
C SER A 109 -6.02 8.18 3.23
N ALA A 110 -6.58 8.61 2.10
CA ALA A 110 -6.01 9.66 1.26
C ALA A 110 -6.83 10.96 1.31
N ALA A 111 -6.14 12.10 1.17
CA ALA A 111 -6.73 13.41 0.93
C ALA A 111 -5.98 14.13 -0.20
N THR A 112 -6.64 15.09 -0.84
CA THR A 112 -6.02 15.99 -1.84
C THR A 112 -5.92 17.39 -1.27
N LEU A 113 -4.84 18.10 -1.59
CA LEU A 113 -4.77 19.56 -1.43
C LEU A 113 -4.71 20.20 -2.82
N SER A 114 -5.54 21.22 -3.06
CA SER A 114 -5.43 22.03 -4.28
C SER A 114 -4.14 22.86 -4.26
N VAL A 115 -3.82 23.52 -5.38
CA VAL A 115 -2.69 24.48 -5.41
C VAL A 115 -2.86 25.57 -4.34
N ARG A 116 -4.10 25.99 -4.08
CA ARG A 116 -4.40 27.02 -3.06
C ARG A 116 -4.26 26.47 -1.65
N ASP A 117 -4.76 25.26 -1.40
CA ASP A 117 -4.72 24.66 -0.06
C ASP A 117 -3.31 24.19 0.32
N LEU A 118 -2.47 23.82 -0.66
CA LEU A 118 -1.09 23.42 -0.40
C LEU A 118 -0.25 24.55 0.20
N GLY A 119 -0.57 25.81 -0.14
CA GLY A 119 0.14 26.97 0.40
C GLY A 119 1.57 27.16 -0.12
N LEU A 120 1.93 26.54 -1.25
CA LEU A 120 3.23 26.73 -1.88
C LEU A 120 3.29 28.11 -2.55
N VAL A 121 4.23 28.96 -2.14
CA VAL A 121 4.43 30.31 -2.70
C VAL A 121 5.65 30.33 -3.59
N ALA A 122 5.55 30.98 -4.75
CA ALA A 122 6.59 31.11 -5.75
C ALA A 122 6.68 32.54 -6.31
N GLU A 123 7.89 32.97 -6.65
CA GLU A 123 8.19 34.29 -7.21
C GLU A 123 8.75 34.20 -8.63
N GLY A 124 8.58 35.27 -9.42
CA GLY A 124 9.08 35.35 -10.79
C GLY A 124 7.96 35.38 -11.85
N PRO A 125 8.29 35.08 -13.12
CA PRO A 125 7.32 35.09 -14.21
C PRO A 125 6.18 34.10 -14.00
N ARG A 126 4.96 34.44 -14.39
CA ARG A 126 3.73 33.64 -14.11
C ARG A 126 3.77 32.21 -14.63
N GLU A 127 4.57 31.93 -15.66
CA GLU A 127 4.71 30.59 -16.26
C GLU A 127 6.00 29.86 -15.84
N HIS A 128 6.92 30.53 -15.14
CA HIS A 128 8.26 30.03 -14.78
C HIS A 128 8.69 30.47 -13.38
N ALA A 129 7.76 30.51 -12.44
CA ALA A 129 8.02 30.95 -11.08
C ALA A 129 8.93 29.95 -10.33
N ARG A 130 9.57 30.41 -9.26
CA ARG A 130 10.46 29.62 -8.40
C ARG A 130 9.89 29.55 -6.99
N PRO A 131 9.73 28.36 -6.39
CA PRO A 131 9.23 28.23 -5.02
C PRO A 131 10.14 28.96 -4.02
N VAL A 132 9.54 29.70 -3.08
CA VAL A 132 10.25 30.49 -2.07
C VAL A 132 9.81 30.20 -0.64
N SER A 133 8.56 29.80 -0.42
CA SER A 133 8.05 29.46 0.91
C SER A 133 6.84 28.51 0.85
N LEU A 134 6.53 27.87 1.97
CA LEU A 134 5.38 26.98 2.13
C LEU A 134 4.60 27.34 3.40
N ASP A 135 3.32 27.66 3.28
CA ASP A 135 2.41 27.63 4.43
C ASP A 135 2.02 26.18 4.73
N ARG A 136 2.62 25.63 5.79
CA ARG A 136 2.48 24.21 6.14
C ARG A 136 1.16 23.85 6.83
N ALA A 137 0.35 24.81 7.25
CA ALA A 137 -0.77 24.55 8.15
C ALA A 137 -1.74 23.47 7.61
N ALA A 138 -2.13 23.56 6.35
CA ALA A 138 -3.04 22.61 5.73
C ALA A 138 -2.38 21.23 5.50
N LEU A 139 -1.12 21.22 5.06
CA LEU A 139 -0.36 19.99 4.84
C LEU A 139 -0.16 19.20 6.13
N ASP A 140 0.25 19.87 7.21
CA ASP A 140 0.45 19.24 8.52
C ASP A 140 -0.87 18.69 9.09
N GLN A 141 -1.98 19.44 8.96
CA GLN A 141 -3.29 18.95 9.38
C GLN A 141 -3.76 17.73 8.56
N ALA A 142 -3.53 17.75 7.24
CA ALA A 142 -3.83 16.62 6.39
C ALA A 142 -2.98 15.40 6.77
N LEU A 143 -1.67 15.58 6.99
CA LEU A 143 -0.73 14.53 7.42
C LEU A 143 -1.02 14.03 8.84
N LEU A 144 -1.73 14.76 9.71
CA LEU A 144 -2.18 14.20 10.99
C LEU A 144 -3.33 13.21 10.80
N LYS A 145 -4.26 13.55 9.91
CA LYS A 145 -5.53 12.82 9.73
C LYS A 145 -5.45 11.68 8.72
N HIS A 146 -4.61 11.80 7.71
CA HIS A 146 -4.53 10.92 6.55
C HIS A 146 -3.16 10.27 6.41
N GLU A 147 -3.12 9.06 5.88
CA GLU A 147 -1.87 8.33 5.59
C GLU A 147 -1.21 8.87 4.32
N VAL A 148 -2.02 9.41 3.42
CA VAL A 148 -1.60 9.91 2.10
C VAL A 148 -2.17 11.30 1.85
N VAL A 149 -1.32 12.23 1.43
CA VAL A 149 -1.73 13.55 0.92
C VAL A 149 -1.25 13.68 -0.52
N VAL A 150 -2.18 13.74 -1.47
CA VAL A 150 -1.88 13.87 -2.90
C VAL A 150 -1.98 15.34 -3.30
N VAL A 151 -0.96 15.86 -3.97
CA VAL A 151 -0.86 17.29 -4.30
C VAL A 151 -0.44 17.52 -5.75
N PRO A 152 -0.93 18.58 -6.42
CA PRO A 152 -0.44 18.99 -7.72
C PRO A 152 1.01 19.52 -7.60
N GLY A 153 1.79 19.40 -8.67
CA GLY A 153 3.22 19.71 -8.68
C GLY A 153 3.64 20.94 -9.51
N PHE A 154 2.84 21.41 -10.44
CA PHE A 154 3.18 22.41 -11.44
C PHE A 154 2.73 23.82 -11.05
N GLY A 155 1.69 23.93 -10.23
CA GLY A 155 1.14 25.20 -9.76
C GLY A 155 1.67 25.63 -8.39
N ALA A 156 1.73 26.94 -8.17
CA ALA A 156 1.99 27.59 -6.88
C ALA A 156 1.19 28.90 -6.78
N LEU A 157 1.28 29.57 -5.64
CA LEU A 157 0.74 30.91 -5.42
C LEU A 157 1.82 31.96 -5.58
N SER A 158 1.51 33.09 -6.21
CA SER A 158 2.34 34.29 -6.08
C SER A 158 2.18 34.91 -4.68
N PRO A 159 3.06 35.84 -4.26
CA PRO A 159 2.86 36.60 -3.02
C PRO A 159 1.53 37.36 -2.95
N ALA A 160 0.90 37.63 -4.11
CA ALA A 160 -0.42 38.27 -4.20
C ALA A 160 -1.60 37.28 -4.12
N GLY A 161 -1.34 35.96 -4.05
CA GLY A 161 -2.37 34.92 -3.99
C GLY A 161 -2.93 34.45 -5.34
N ASP A 162 -2.41 34.97 -6.46
CA ASP A 162 -2.70 34.45 -7.81
C ASP A 162 -2.02 33.10 -8.04
N VAL A 163 -2.63 32.20 -8.80
CA VAL A 163 -1.98 30.96 -9.26
C VAL A 163 -0.92 31.30 -10.31
N VAL A 164 0.25 30.68 -10.18
CA VAL A 164 1.38 30.74 -11.13
C VAL A 164 1.89 29.32 -11.42
N LEU A 165 2.62 29.14 -12.51
CA LEU A 165 3.25 27.88 -12.90
C LEU A 165 4.76 27.93 -12.65
N LEU A 166 5.33 26.78 -12.30
CA LEU A 166 6.75 26.64 -11.97
C LEU A 166 7.67 26.38 -13.18
N GLY A 167 7.08 26.29 -14.39
CA GLY A 167 7.79 25.97 -15.62
C GLY A 167 8.15 24.48 -15.77
N ARG A 168 8.98 24.17 -16.75
CA ARG A 168 9.39 22.79 -17.05
C ARG A 168 9.99 22.13 -15.81
N GLY A 169 9.50 20.95 -15.46
CA GLY A 169 9.96 20.26 -14.25
C GLY A 169 9.31 20.72 -12.95
N GLY A 170 8.28 21.56 -13.02
CA GLY A 170 7.59 22.09 -11.84
C GLY A 170 7.26 21.02 -10.80
N SER A 171 6.72 19.87 -11.21
CA SER A 171 6.37 18.80 -10.27
C SER A 171 7.59 18.17 -9.57
N ASP A 172 8.75 18.11 -10.24
CA ASP A 172 10.01 17.68 -9.58
C ASP A 172 10.44 18.76 -8.57
N LEU A 173 10.41 20.05 -8.95
CA LEU A 173 10.73 21.17 -8.06
C LEU A 173 9.83 21.19 -6.81
N THR A 174 8.53 21.02 -6.97
CA THR A 174 7.58 20.95 -5.86
C THR A 174 7.91 19.80 -4.91
N ALA A 175 8.19 18.60 -5.43
CA ALA A 175 8.52 17.46 -4.59
C ALA A 175 9.80 17.69 -3.77
N LEU A 176 10.84 18.26 -4.37
CA LEU A 176 12.07 18.59 -3.65
C LEU A 176 11.87 19.71 -2.63
N PHE A 177 11.09 20.75 -2.99
CA PHE A 177 10.82 21.86 -2.09
C PHE A 177 10.01 21.38 -0.88
N LEU A 178 8.95 20.60 -1.08
CA LEU A 178 8.17 20.01 0.01
C LEU A 178 9.03 19.12 0.90
N ALA A 179 9.90 18.28 0.33
CA ALA A 179 10.80 17.44 1.12
C ALA A 179 11.76 18.27 1.98
N ALA A 180 12.30 19.37 1.44
CA ALA A 180 13.15 20.28 2.20
C ALA A 180 12.41 21.00 3.33
N GLU A 181 11.19 21.49 3.10
CA GLU A 181 10.38 22.19 4.12
C GLU A 181 9.77 21.25 5.19
N LEU A 182 9.76 19.94 4.90
CA LEU A 182 9.41 18.87 5.84
C LEU A 182 10.65 18.28 6.54
N ASP A 183 11.83 18.89 6.38
CA ASP A 183 13.11 18.47 6.98
C ASP A 183 13.49 17.01 6.64
N LEU A 184 13.18 16.56 5.42
CA LEU A 184 13.51 15.21 4.97
C LEU A 184 14.92 15.14 4.36
N ASP A 185 15.56 13.98 4.50
CA ASP A 185 16.88 13.73 3.90
C ASP A 185 16.81 13.37 2.40
N SER A 186 15.64 12.97 1.91
CA SER A 186 15.48 12.50 0.54
C SER A 186 14.07 12.67 -0.02
N VAL A 187 13.99 12.69 -1.35
CA VAL A 187 12.75 12.59 -2.13
C VAL A 187 12.80 11.37 -3.06
N GLN A 188 11.67 10.73 -3.30
CA GLN A 188 11.56 9.64 -4.27
C GLN A 188 10.94 10.15 -5.57
N LEU A 189 11.69 10.11 -6.67
CA LEU A 189 11.16 10.36 -8.01
C LEU A 189 10.86 9.02 -8.68
N VAL A 190 9.57 8.67 -8.72
CA VAL A 190 9.10 7.46 -9.39
C VAL A 190 9.04 7.72 -10.89
N LYS A 191 9.78 6.91 -11.64
CA LYS A 191 9.92 7.00 -13.10
C LYS A 191 9.59 5.65 -13.73
N ASP A 192 9.46 5.65 -15.05
CA ASP A 192 9.36 4.48 -15.91
C ASP A 192 10.69 3.73 -16.08
N VAL A 193 11.80 4.37 -15.74
CA VAL A 193 13.15 3.76 -15.65
C VAL A 193 13.53 3.46 -14.20
N ASP A 194 14.39 2.47 -14.00
CA ASP A 194 14.84 1.95 -12.69
C ASP A 194 16.08 2.67 -12.11
N GLY A 195 16.53 3.74 -12.77
CA GLY A 195 17.67 4.53 -12.32
C GLY A 195 18.25 5.44 -13.39
N LEU A 196 19.35 6.09 -13.04
CA LEU A 196 20.19 6.88 -13.92
C LEU A 196 21.20 5.97 -14.64
N TYR A 197 21.41 6.24 -15.92
CA TYR A 197 22.35 5.52 -16.77
C TYR A 197 23.37 6.49 -17.36
N ASP A 198 24.54 5.97 -17.72
CA ASP A 198 25.58 6.74 -18.42
C ASP A 198 25.16 7.17 -19.84
N ARG A 199 24.19 6.47 -20.43
CA ARG A 199 23.49 6.81 -21.68
C ARG A 199 22.15 6.08 -21.75
N ASP A 200 21.29 6.48 -22.68
CA ASP A 200 19.93 5.95 -22.79
C ASP A 200 19.92 4.42 -22.99
N PRO A 201 19.43 3.63 -22.01
CA PRO A 201 19.41 2.18 -22.08
C PRO A 201 18.47 1.64 -23.16
N ASN A 202 17.49 2.41 -23.62
CA ASN A 202 16.58 2.01 -24.71
C ASN A 202 17.26 2.05 -26.07
N VAL A 203 18.22 2.94 -26.25
CA VAL A 203 19.04 3.05 -27.47
C VAL A 203 20.27 2.17 -27.37
N HIS A 204 20.75 1.95 -26.15
CA HIS A 204 22.03 1.33 -25.90
C HIS A 204 21.98 0.19 -24.85
N PRO A 205 21.89 -1.07 -25.30
CA PRO A 205 21.73 -2.22 -24.39
C PRO A 205 22.89 -2.47 -23.42
N ASP A 206 24.10 -1.99 -23.73
CA ASP A 206 25.29 -2.00 -22.86
C ASP A 206 25.36 -0.79 -21.90
N ALA A 207 24.25 -0.05 -21.81
CA ALA A 207 23.84 0.84 -20.72
C ALA A 207 24.50 0.52 -19.36
N ARG A 208 25.33 1.41 -18.78
CA ARG A 208 25.77 1.22 -17.40
C ARG A 208 24.91 2.06 -16.45
N ARG A 209 24.44 1.44 -15.38
CA ARG A 209 23.51 2.00 -14.40
C ARG A 209 24.25 2.51 -13.17
N TYR A 210 23.83 3.65 -12.64
CA TYR A 210 24.30 4.18 -11.36
C TYR A 210 23.49 3.63 -10.18
N ASP A 211 24.16 3.10 -9.16
CA ASP A 211 23.53 2.91 -7.84
C ASP A 211 23.56 4.22 -7.04
N GLN A 212 24.67 4.97 -7.17
CA GLN A 212 24.88 6.27 -6.56
C GLN A 212 25.50 7.22 -7.59
N ALA A 213 24.96 8.43 -7.70
CA ALA A 213 25.49 9.48 -8.56
C ALA A 213 25.64 10.79 -7.77
N SER A 214 26.66 11.58 -8.07
CA SER A 214 26.76 12.93 -7.56
C SER A 214 25.77 13.86 -8.29
N TRP A 215 25.40 14.99 -7.68
CA TRP A 215 24.59 16.01 -8.36
C TRP A 215 25.25 16.49 -9.65
N ALA A 216 26.58 16.63 -9.67
CA ALA A 216 27.33 17.04 -10.85
C ALA A 216 27.23 16.00 -12.00
N GLU A 217 27.36 14.71 -11.68
CA GLU A 217 27.17 13.63 -12.66
C GLU A 217 25.74 13.62 -13.20
N ALA A 218 24.74 13.73 -12.32
CA ALA A 218 23.33 13.78 -12.74
C ALA A 218 23.02 14.97 -13.66
N LYS A 219 23.61 16.14 -13.39
CA LYS A 219 23.49 17.32 -14.27
C LYS A 219 24.18 17.09 -15.62
N ALA A 220 25.36 16.47 -15.62
CA ALA A 220 26.15 16.22 -16.83
C ALA A 220 25.50 15.20 -17.77
N LEU A 221 24.76 14.22 -17.24
CA LEU A 221 24.10 13.17 -18.03
C LEU A 221 22.87 13.67 -18.81
N GLY A 222 22.51 14.95 -18.66
CA GLY A 222 21.42 15.57 -19.39
C GLY A 222 20.06 15.28 -18.73
N GLY A 223 19.38 16.36 -18.35
CA GLY A 223 18.18 16.36 -17.50
C GLY A 223 16.89 15.81 -18.14
N GLY A 224 16.97 14.81 -19.02
CA GLY A 224 15.79 14.07 -19.46
C GLY A 224 15.12 13.34 -18.30
N LEU A 225 15.92 12.87 -17.33
CA LEU A 225 15.43 12.11 -16.19
C LEU A 225 15.10 12.97 -14.97
N VAL A 226 15.96 13.92 -14.57
CA VAL A 226 15.69 14.90 -13.49
C VAL A 226 16.06 16.28 -14.02
N GLN A 227 15.17 17.25 -13.84
CA GLN A 227 15.39 18.60 -14.40
C GLN A 227 16.53 19.34 -13.68
N PRO A 228 17.36 20.13 -14.39
CA PRO A 228 18.51 20.81 -13.80
C PRO A 228 18.17 21.70 -12.60
N ASP A 229 17.10 22.51 -12.70
CA ASP A 229 16.64 23.37 -11.61
C ASP A 229 16.33 22.57 -10.33
N ALA A 230 15.79 21.36 -10.47
CA ALA A 230 15.53 20.47 -9.34
C ALA A 230 16.85 19.94 -8.75
N LEU A 231 17.83 19.57 -9.57
CA LEU A 231 19.14 19.16 -9.07
C LEU A 231 19.91 20.30 -8.40
N ASP A 232 19.76 21.54 -8.88
CA ASP A 232 20.31 22.73 -8.23
C ASP A 232 19.69 22.95 -6.85
N LEU A 233 18.36 22.83 -6.74
CA LEU A 233 17.67 22.88 -5.45
C LEU A 233 18.11 21.74 -4.51
N ALA A 234 18.23 20.52 -5.04
CA ALA A 234 18.68 19.36 -4.29
C ALA A 234 20.07 19.60 -3.67
N GLU A 235 21.02 20.09 -4.47
CA GLU A 235 22.38 20.39 -4.03
C GLU A 235 22.38 21.54 -3.00
N ALA A 236 21.65 22.63 -3.28
CA ALA A 236 21.57 23.79 -2.40
C ALA A 236 20.97 23.44 -1.02
N ARG A 237 19.99 22.54 -0.98
CA ARG A 237 19.33 22.06 0.24
C ARG A 237 19.97 20.78 0.81
N ARG A 238 21.00 20.22 0.15
CA ARG A 238 21.64 18.93 0.47
C ARG A 238 20.68 17.74 0.53
N LEU A 239 19.62 17.78 -0.26
CA LEU A 239 18.60 16.75 -0.36
C LEU A 239 19.03 15.65 -1.33
N LYS A 240 18.88 14.38 -0.93
CA LYS A 240 19.11 13.24 -1.83
C LYS A 240 17.90 13.02 -2.75
N VAL A 241 18.15 12.64 -3.99
CA VAL A 241 17.08 12.31 -4.95
C VAL A 241 17.18 10.83 -5.28
N GLU A 242 16.17 10.05 -4.89
CA GLU A 242 16.07 8.65 -5.24
C GLU A 242 15.26 8.49 -6.53
N VAL A 243 15.92 8.08 -7.62
CA VAL A 243 15.24 7.72 -8.87
C VAL A 243 14.97 6.23 -8.86
N ARG A 244 13.70 5.83 -8.91
CA ARG A 244 13.30 4.42 -8.72
C ARG A 244 12.09 3.99 -9.56
N ASN A 245 11.93 2.67 -9.64
CA ASN A 245 10.73 1.98 -10.11
C ASN A 245 10.26 0.94 -9.04
N TYR A 246 9.03 0.43 -9.19
CA TYR A 246 8.29 -0.31 -8.16
C TYR A 246 8.74 -1.76 -7.90
N LEU A 247 9.10 -2.56 -8.92
CA LEU A 247 9.10 -4.03 -8.78
C LEU A 247 10.43 -4.70 -8.43
N ASP A 248 11.57 -4.19 -8.87
CA ASP A 248 12.85 -4.88 -8.71
C ASP A 248 13.68 -4.35 -7.53
N GLY A 249 13.17 -3.30 -6.86
CA GLY A 249 13.86 -2.64 -5.76
C GLY A 249 15.10 -1.84 -6.18
N HIS A 250 15.39 -1.77 -7.48
CA HIS A 250 16.51 -1.01 -8.00
C HIS A 250 16.19 0.50 -7.94
N ARG A 251 17.15 1.27 -7.41
CA ARG A 251 17.12 2.74 -7.41
C ARG A 251 18.50 3.35 -7.60
N THR A 252 18.56 4.56 -8.13
CA THR A 252 19.75 5.41 -8.09
C THR A 252 19.56 6.46 -7.01
N VAL A 253 20.54 6.62 -6.12
CA VAL A 253 20.56 7.73 -5.18
C VAL A 253 21.48 8.83 -5.72
N VAL A 254 20.91 10.00 -6.02
CA VAL A 254 21.66 11.20 -6.38
C VAL A 254 21.93 12.04 -5.14
N GLY A 255 23.19 12.40 -4.90
CA GLY A 255 23.59 13.12 -3.69
C GLY A 255 24.99 13.76 -3.77
N PRO A 256 25.69 13.93 -2.62
CA PRO A 256 26.99 14.60 -2.59
C PRO A 256 28.13 13.76 -3.17
N VAL A 257 27.97 12.42 -3.18
CA VAL A 257 29.00 11.48 -3.60
C VAL A 257 28.40 10.54 -4.63
N GLY A 258 29.13 10.33 -5.73
CA GLY A 258 28.80 9.36 -6.76
C GLY A 258 29.69 8.11 -6.69
N ALA A 259 29.29 7.09 -7.44
CA ALA A 259 30.09 5.90 -7.70
C ALA A 259 30.09 5.60 -9.20
N PRO A 260 31.15 4.96 -9.74
CA PRO A 260 31.17 4.58 -11.15
C PRO A 260 29.96 3.70 -11.51
N PRO A 261 29.33 3.91 -12.69
CA PRO A 261 28.18 3.12 -13.10
C PRO A 261 28.60 1.67 -13.34
N LYS A 262 27.71 0.72 -13.14
CA LYS A 262 27.97 -0.73 -13.28
C LYS A 262 27.15 -1.29 -14.43
N ALA A 263 27.49 -2.48 -14.90
CA ALA A 263 26.62 -3.19 -15.85
C ALA A 263 25.22 -3.30 -15.24
N ALA A 264 24.20 -2.89 -15.99
CA ALA A 264 22.82 -3.03 -15.54
C ALA A 264 22.51 -4.52 -15.30
N PRO A 265 21.84 -4.87 -14.19
CA PRO A 265 21.37 -6.23 -14.01
C PRO A 265 20.43 -6.60 -15.17
N PRO A 266 20.55 -7.80 -15.76
CA PRO A 266 19.66 -8.18 -16.84
C PRO A 266 18.22 -8.19 -16.34
N HIS A 267 17.33 -7.46 -17.01
CA HIS A 267 15.89 -7.49 -16.72
C HIS A 267 15.31 -8.85 -17.10
N ARG A 268 15.39 -9.83 -16.21
CA ARG A 268 14.63 -11.08 -16.34
C ARG A 268 13.21 -10.79 -15.84
N ARG A 269 12.22 -11.04 -16.70
CA ARG A 269 10.82 -10.99 -16.28
C ARG A 269 10.59 -11.99 -15.15
N LEU A 270 10.02 -11.52 -14.06
CA LEU A 270 9.73 -12.35 -12.91
C LEU A 270 8.56 -13.28 -13.24
N ARG A 271 8.77 -14.59 -13.10
CA ARG A 271 7.75 -15.59 -13.45
C ARG A 271 6.81 -15.79 -12.28
N VAL A 272 5.56 -15.41 -12.43
CA VAL A 272 4.56 -15.44 -11.35
C VAL A 272 3.45 -16.41 -11.69
N ALA A 273 3.11 -17.29 -10.76
CA ALA A 273 1.93 -18.14 -10.82
C ALA A 273 0.89 -17.66 -9.83
N VAL A 274 -0.40 -17.87 -10.14
CA VAL A 274 -1.51 -17.54 -9.22
C VAL A 274 -2.29 -18.81 -8.91
N ALA A 275 -2.44 -19.16 -7.64
CA ALA A 275 -3.30 -20.25 -7.20
C ALA A 275 -4.62 -19.69 -6.68
N GLY A 276 -5.69 -19.86 -7.46
CA GLY A 276 -6.99 -19.28 -7.20
C GLY A 276 -7.27 -18.05 -8.06
N CYS A 277 -8.40 -18.06 -8.77
CA CYS A 277 -8.86 -16.95 -9.62
C CYS A 277 -10.26 -16.49 -9.21
N GLY A 278 -10.47 -16.38 -7.89
CA GLY A 278 -11.69 -15.82 -7.29
C GLY A 278 -11.63 -14.30 -7.20
N VAL A 279 -12.26 -13.73 -6.17
CA VAL A 279 -12.28 -12.28 -5.93
C VAL A 279 -10.86 -11.73 -5.79
N VAL A 280 -10.09 -12.21 -4.80
CA VAL A 280 -8.72 -11.72 -4.53
C VAL A 280 -7.76 -12.10 -5.65
N GLY A 281 -7.66 -13.39 -5.97
CA GLY A 281 -6.72 -13.89 -6.99
C GLY A 281 -7.00 -13.32 -8.40
N GLY A 282 -8.27 -13.11 -8.78
CA GLY A 282 -8.63 -12.44 -10.02
C GLY A 282 -8.29 -10.94 -10.01
N GLY A 283 -8.44 -10.27 -8.86
CA GLY A 283 -8.00 -8.88 -8.68
C GLY A 283 -6.49 -8.71 -8.82
N ALA A 284 -5.71 -9.61 -8.20
CA ALA A 284 -4.27 -9.64 -8.35
C ALA A 284 -3.88 -9.95 -9.81
N LEU A 285 -4.46 -10.99 -10.42
CA LEU A 285 -4.18 -11.39 -11.80
C LEU A 285 -4.42 -10.26 -12.80
N ALA A 286 -5.48 -9.45 -12.63
CA ALA A 286 -5.75 -8.30 -13.49
C ALA A 286 -4.59 -7.28 -13.50
N ARG A 287 -3.89 -7.11 -12.38
CA ARG A 287 -2.72 -6.23 -12.25
C ARG A 287 -1.46 -6.87 -12.82
N LEU A 288 -1.26 -8.17 -12.60
CA LEU A 288 -0.09 -8.91 -13.11
C LEU A 288 -0.07 -8.98 -14.64
N LEU A 289 -1.22 -9.20 -15.27
CA LEU A 289 -1.32 -9.41 -16.72
C LEU A 289 -0.97 -8.16 -17.54
N VAL A 290 -1.05 -6.97 -16.96
CA VAL A 290 -0.70 -5.71 -17.62
C VAL A 290 0.69 -5.20 -17.24
N ASP A 291 1.40 -5.89 -16.33
CA ASP A 291 2.74 -5.48 -15.93
C ASP A 291 3.80 -6.04 -16.89
N PRO A 292 4.53 -5.20 -17.65
CA PRO A 292 5.51 -5.66 -18.63
C PRO A 292 6.75 -6.32 -18.01
N ARG A 293 6.94 -6.18 -16.69
CA ARG A 293 8.09 -6.74 -15.95
C ARG A 293 7.82 -8.17 -15.47
N LEU A 294 6.58 -8.62 -15.54
CA LEU A 294 6.16 -9.94 -15.07
C LEU A 294 5.86 -10.86 -16.25
N ASP A 295 6.05 -12.15 -16.03
CA ASP A 295 5.52 -13.21 -16.87
C ASP A 295 4.56 -14.06 -16.04
N VAL A 296 3.25 -13.98 -16.31
CA VAL A 296 2.28 -14.83 -15.63
C VAL A 296 2.34 -16.20 -16.27
N VAL A 297 2.92 -17.17 -15.58
CA VAL A 297 3.19 -18.49 -16.16
C VAL A 297 2.02 -19.44 -16.06
N GLY A 298 1.13 -19.28 -15.06
CA GLY A 298 -0.04 -20.15 -14.91
C GLY A 298 -0.99 -19.71 -13.81
N VAL A 299 -2.23 -20.19 -13.89
CA VAL A 299 -3.31 -19.89 -12.95
C VAL A 299 -4.00 -21.19 -12.54
N LEU A 300 -3.80 -21.63 -11.30
CA LEU A 300 -4.43 -22.84 -10.77
C LEU A 300 -5.87 -22.56 -10.35
N VAL A 301 -6.79 -23.38 -10.85
CA VAL A 301 -8.23 -23.29 -10.59
C VAL A 301 -8.88 -24.66 -10.53
N ARG A 302 -10.03 -24.78 -9.86
CA ARG A 302 -10.76 -26.06 -9.80
C ARG A 302 -11.26 -26.53 -11.18
N ASP A 303 -11.82 -25.60 -11.96
CA ASP A 303 -12.43 -25.89 -13.26
C ASP A 303 -11.93 -24.88 -14.30
N PRO A 304 -10.99 -25.26 -15.19
CA PRO A 304 -10.50 -24.40 -16.26
C PRO A 304 -11.57 -23.96 -17.27
N SER A 305 -12.67 -24.71 -17.41
CA SER A 305 -13.74 -24.40 -18.36
C SER A 305 -14.70 -23.30 -17.88
N LYS A 306 -14.75 -23.06 -16.56
CA LYS A 306 -15.61 -22.03 -15.97
C LYS A 306 -15.22 -20.63 -16.49
N PRO A 307 -16.17 -19.82 -17.00
CA PRO A 307 -15.91 -18.43 -17.39
C PRO A 307 -15.38 -17.61 -16.22
N ARG A 308 -14.43 -16.72 -16.50
CA ARG A 308 -13.77 -15.87 -15.50
C ARG A 308 -13.72 -14.44 -15.98
N ASP A 309 -14.27 -13.55 -15.18
CA ASP A 309 -14.19 -12.12 -15.41
C ASP A 309 -12.96 -11.56 -14.69
N VAL A 310 -11.84 -11.52 -15.42
CA VAL A 310 -10.59 -10.88 -14.99
C VAL A 310 -10.44 -9.59 -15.80
N PRO A 311 -10.58 -8.41 -15.17
CA PRO A 311 -10.50 -7.14 -15.89
C PRO A 311 -9.21 -7.03 -16.72
N GLY A 312 -9.37 -6.67 -18.00
CA GLY A 312 -8.24 -6.47 -18.91
C GLY A 312 -7.63 -7.75 -19.51
N ALA A 313 -8.18 -8.93 -19.22
CA ALA A 313 -7.73 -10.20 -19.78
C ALA A 313 -8.71 -10.74 -20.82
N SER A 314 -8.20 -11.19 -21.98
CA SER A 314 -9.01 -11.90 -22.96
C SER A 314 -9.20 -13.36 -22.57
N ASP A 315 -10.34 -13.95 -22.94
CA ASP A 315 -10.65 -15.37 -22.68
C ASP A 315 -9.56 -16.30 -23.23
N ALA A 316 -9.03 -16.02 -24.42
CA ALA A 316 -7.97 -16.79 -25.04
C ALA A 316 -6.66 -16.74 -24.22
N ARG A 317 -6.31 -15.57 -23.68
CA ARG A 317 -5.12 -15.40 -22.83
C ARG A 317 -5.31 -16.10 -21.48
N LEU A 318 -6.51 -16.05 -20.90
CA LEU A 318 -6.79 -16.77 -19.66
C LEU A 318 -6.74 -18.29 -19.89
N ALA A 319 -7.40 -18.79 -20.94
CA ALA A 319 -7.47 -20.22 -21.23
C ALA A 319 -6.08 -20.89 -21.35
N SER A 320 -5.07 -20.20 -21.89
CA SER A 320 -3.71 -20.75 -21.99
C SER A 320 -2.96 -20.81 -20.65
N LEU A 321 -3.39 -20.03 -19.65
CA LEU A 321 -2.79 -19.97 -18.32
C LEU A 321 -3.44 -20.96 -17.34
N LEU A 322 -4.71 -21.30 -17.54
CA LEU A 322 -5.47 -22.08 -16.57
C LEU A 322 -5.00 -23.54 -16.50
N VAL A 323 -4.79 -24.01 -15.28
CA VAL A 323 -4.50 -25.42 -14.95
C VAL A 323 -5.35 -25.85 -13.76
N SER A 324 -5.62 -27.14 -13.63
CA SER A 324 -6.39 -27.70 -12.50
C SER A 324 -5.57 -28.57 -11.55
N ASP A 325 -4.29 -28.74 -11.85
CA ASP A 325 -3.36 -29.56 -11.09
C ASP A 325 -2.21 -28.69 -10.55
N PRO A 326 -1.96 -28.70 -9.22
CA PRO A 326 -0.82 -27.99 -8.63
C PRO A 326 0.53 -28.40 -9.22
N ASP A 327 0.74 -29.67 -9.55
CA ASP A 327 2.02 -30.11 -10.13
C ASP A 327 2.21 -29.56 -11.54
N ALA A 328 1.15 -29.53 -12.35
CA ALA A 328 1.14 -28.85 -13.64
C ALA A 328 1.40 -27.34 -13.52
N LEU A 329 0.91 -26.66 -12.47
CA LEU A 329 1.23 -25.26 -12.21
C LEU A 329 2.73 -25.07 -11.93
N LEU A 330 3.27 -25.85 -11.00
CA LEU A 330 4.68 -25.75 -10.58
C LEU A 330 5.66 -26.25 -11.64
N ALA A 331 5.24 -27.14 -12.54
CA ALA A 331 6.02 -27.55 -13.71
C ALA A 331 6.26 -26.40 -14.70
N ARG A 332 5.49 -25.31 -14.60
CA ARG A 332 5.73 -24.07 -15.34
C ARG A 332 6.83 -23.18 -14.73
N ASP A 333 7.57 -23.69 -13.74
CA ASP A 333 8.77 -23.10 -13.15
C ASP A 333 8.59 -21.62 -12.75
N PRO A 334 7.61 -21.31 -11.87
CA PRO A 334 7.42 -19.96 -11.34
C PRO A 334 8.55 -19.58 -10.36
N ASP A 335 8.93 -18.30 -10.35
CA ASP A 335 9.78 -17.72 -9.33
C ASP A 335 8.98 -17.47 -8.03
N ILE A 336 7.71 -17.09 -8.18
CA ILE A 336 6.80 -16.75 -7.07
C ILE A 336 5.39 -17.33 -7.34
N VAL A 337 4.75 -17.88 -6.31
CA VAL A 337 3.33 -18.25 -6.31
C VAL A 337 2.54 -17.30 -5.42
N LEU A 338 1.50 -16.68 -5.98
CA LEU A 338 0.48 -15.96 -5.22
C LEU A 338 -0.69 -16.91 -4.94
N GLU A 339 -0.85 -17.32 -3.69
CA GLU A 339 -1.86 -18.28 -3.26
C GLU A 339 -3.08 -17.57 -2.64
N ALA A 340 -4.25 -17.82 -3.22
CA ALA A 340 -5.52 -17.21 -2.88
C ALA A 340 -6.68 -18.21 -3.10
N LEU A 341 -6.45 -19.50 -2.85
CA LEU A 341 -7.51 -20.50 -2.80
C LEU A 341 -8.36 -20.27 -1.55
N SER A 342 -9.63 -20.68 -1.63
CA SER A 342 -10.56 -20.60 -0.49
C SER A 342 -10.45 -21.81 0.45
N GLU A 343 -9.94 -22.94 -0.06
CA GLU A 343 -9.88 -24.20 0.69
C GLU A 343 -8.55 -24.32 1.45
N ALA A 344 -8.62 -24.56 2.76
CA ALA A 344 -7.45 -24.61 3.63
C ALA A 344 -6.46 -25.73 3.24
N ALA A 345 -6.94 -26.96 3.05
CA ALA A 345 -6.10 -28.12 2.77
C ALA A 345 -5.40 -27.99 1.40
N ALA A 346 -6.15 -27.61 0.36
CA ALA A 346 -5.60 -27.37 -0.97
C ALA A 346 -4.58 -26.22 -0.98
N GLY A 347 -4.90 -25.09 -0.33
CA GLY A 347 -3.96 -23.97 -0.18
C GLY A 347 -2.68 -24.39 0.52
N HIS A 348 -2.78 -25.09 1.66
CA HIS A 348 -1.62 -25.57 2.41
C HIS A 348 -0.75 -26.52 1.59
N ALA A 349 -1.36 -27.44 0.82
CA ALA A 349 -0.65 -28.34 -0.06
C ALA A 349 0.11 -27.59 -1.18
N VAL A 350 -0.51 -26.59 -1.80
CA VAL A 350 0.14 -25.74 -2.83
C VAL A 350 1.32 -24.97 -2.24
N ILE A 351 1.15 -24.36 -1.06
CA ILE A 351 2.23 -23.62 -0.39
C ILE A 351 3.41 -24.55 -0.12
N ARG A 352 3.18 -25.72 0.50
CA ARG A 352 4.25 -26.68 0.78
C ARG A 352 4.95 -27.17 -0.48
N ALA A 353 4.20 -27.49 -1.54
CA ALA A 353 4.75 -27.97 -2.80
C ALA A 353 5.63 -26.91 -3.49
N ALA A 354 5.24 -25.64 -3.45
CA ALA A 354 6.03 -24.53 -3.97
C ALA A 354 7.32 -24.32 -3.16
N LEU A 355 7.21 -24.19 -1.83
CA LEU A 355 8.37 -23.97 -0.95
C LEU A 355 9.39 -25.11 -1.06
N SER A 356 8.94 -26.37 -1.16
CA SER A 356 9.82 -27.54 -1.34
C SER A 356 10.63 -27.51 -2.65
N ARG A 357 10.27 -26.65 -3.61
CA ARG A 357 10.98 -26.45 -4.88
C ARG A 357 11.81 -25.16 -4.90
N GLY A 358 11.93 -24.44 -3.77
CA GLY A 358 12.64 -23.16 -3.72
C GLY A 358 11.86 -21.98 -4.33
N VAL A 359 10.54 -22.14 -4.51
CA VAL A 359 9.65 -21.11 -5.05
C VAL A 359 9.11 -20.26 -3.90
N ASP A 360 9.23 -18.93 -4.01
CA ASP A 360 8.69 -18.03 -2.99
C ASP A 360 7.15 -18.01 -3.05
N VAL A 361 6.50 -17.79 -1.91
CA VAL A 361 5.05 -17.80 -1.81
C VAL A 361 4.55 -16.56 -1.07
N ALA A 362 3.54 -15.90 -1.62
CA ALA A 362 2.70 -14.96 -0.89
C ALA A 362 1.28 -15.51 -0.82
N THR A 363 0.63 -15.49 0.34
CA THR A 363 -0.71 -16.11 0.51
C THR A 363 -1.72 -15.21 1.21
N ALA A 364 -2.96 -15.23 0.70
CA ALA A 364 -4.15 -14.65 1.33
C ALA A 364 -4.97 -15.68 2.12
N ASN A 365 -4.57 -16.96 2.14
CA ASN A 365 -5.32 -18.04 2.77
C ASN A 365 -4.90 -18.24 4.24
N LYS A 366 -5.56 -17.48 5.12
CA LYS A 366 -5.37 -17.55 6.57
C LYS A 366 -5.48 -18.96 7.15
N GLN A 367 -6.39 -19.79 6.63
CA GLN A 367 -6.63 -21.14 7.16
C GLN A 367 -5.51 -22.10 6.74
N ALA A 368 -5.01 -21.97 5.51
CA ALA A 368 -3.88 -22.76 5.03
C ALA A 368 -2.60 -22.48 5.83
N VAL A 369 -2.32 -21.22 6.13
CA VAL A 369 -1.13 -20.83 6.91
C VAL A 369 -1.27 -21.21 8.37
N SER A 370 -2.43 -20.98 8.98
CA SER A 370 -2.65 -21.20 10.43
C SER A 370 -2.60 -22.68 10.85
N ALA A 371 -2.62 -23.62 9.89
CA ALA A 371 -2.50 -25.04 10.19
C ALA A 371 -1.12 -25.42 10.75
N ASP A 372 -0.04 -24.82 10.21
CA ASP A 372 1.34 -25.07 10.64
C ASP A 372 2.27 -23.92 10.18
N PRO A 373 2.14 -22.71 10.72
CA PRO A 373 2.92 -21.57 10.23
C PRO A 373 4.41 -21.74 10.50
N ALA A 374 4.78 -22.35 11.64
CA ALA A 374 6.17 -22.62 11.99
C ALA A 374 6.83 -23.62 11.04
N GLY A 375 6.16 -24.74 10.74
CA GLY A 375 6.67 -25.74 9.80
C GLY A 375 6.76 -25.20 8.36
N LEU A 376 5.82 -24.35 7.94
CA LEU A 376 5.89 -23.67 6.65
C LEU A 376 7.10 -22.71 6.55
N LEU A 377 7.37 -21.91 7.59
CA LEU A 377 8.56 -21.05 7.62
C LEU A 377 9.86 -21.86 7.62
N ALA A 378 9.93 -22.93 8.42
CA ALA A 378 11.08 -23.83 8.45
C ALA A 378 11.31 -24.50 7.09
N LEU A 379 10.23 -24.90 6.40
CA LEU A 379 10.30 -25.45 5.06
C LEU A 379 10.81 -24.43 4.04
N ALA A 380 10.35 -23.18 4.11
CA ALA A 380 10.83 -22.11 3.26
C ALA A 380 12.35 -21.89 3.44
N GLU A 381 12.79 -21.75 4.69
CA GLU A 381 14.20 -21.57 5.03
C GLU A 381 15.07 -22.73 4.53
N ALA A 382 14.65 -23.98 4.77
CA ALA A 382 15.39 -25.17 4.37
C ALA A 382 15.59 -25.29 2.84
N ASN A 383 14.74 -24.63 2.04
CA ASN A 383 14.80 -24.67 0.58
C ASN A 383 15.22 -23.34 -0.05
N GLY A 384 15.68 -22.37 0.75
CA GLY A 384 16.06 -21.03 0.26
C GLY A 384 14.90 -20.25 -0.36
N ALA A 385 13.67 -20.58 0.03
CA ALA A 385 12.45 -19.89 -0.36
C ALA A 385 11.98 -18.94 0.75
N ARG A 386 10.98 -18.13 0.44
CA ARG A 386 10.35 -17.18 1.38
C ARG A 386 8.85 -17.34 1.37
N LEU A 387 8.22 -17.07 2.51
CA LEU A 387 6.77 -17.10 2.68
C LEU A 387 6.31 -15.81 3.34
N LEU A 388 5.39 -15.10 2.67
CA LEU A 388 4.67 -13.95 3.20
C LEU A 388 3.16 -14.21 3.20
N TRP A 389 2.43 -13.59 4.10
CA TRP A 389 0.99 -13.81 4.27
C TRP A 389 0.23 -12.57 4.72
N SER A 390 0.69 -11.39 4.28
CA SER A 390 0.10 -10.13 4.73
C SER A 390 -1.37 -10.01 4.38
N ALA A 391 -1.76 -10.51 3.20
CA ALA A 391 -3.15 -10.55 2.76
C ALA A 391 -4.04 -11.49 3.61
N SER A 392 -3.46 -12.38 4.41
CA SER A 392 -4.22 -13.32 5.26
C SER A 392 -4.80 -12.66 6.52
N VAL A 393 -4.26 -11.51 6.94
CA VAL A 393 -4.73 -10.79 8.14
C VAL A 393 -4.86 -9.31 7.84
N GLY A 394 -6.07 -8.79 8.04
CA GLY A 394 -6.33 -7.35 7.93
C GLY A 394 -6.73 -6.87 6.54
N GLY A 395 -6.77 -7.74 5.52
CA GLY A 395 -7.15 -7.35 4.16
C GLY A 395 -6.12 -6.38 3.58
N GLY A 396 -6.49 -5.12 3.43
CA GLY A 396 -5.56 -4.04 3.07
C GLY A 396 -4.93 -3.33 4.26
N ALA A 397 -5.36 -3.58 5.50
CA ALA A 397 -4.71 -3.03 6.69
C ALA A 397 -3.38 -3.74 6.97
N PRO A 398 -2.24 -3.03 7.10
CA PRO A 398 -0.91 -3.63 7.26
C PRO A 398 -0.68 -4.15 8.70
N MET A 399 -1.37 -5.23 9.05
CA MET A 399 -1.38 -5.77 10.42
C MET A 399 -0.12 -6.58 10.75
N VAL A 400 0.28 -7.46 9.84
CA VAL A 400 1.46 -8.31 10.01
C VAL A 400 2.72 -7.44 10.13
N GLU A 401 2.79 -6.39 9.31
CA GLU A 401 3.91 -5.45 9.29
C GLU A 401 3.95 -4.61 10.55
N ALA A 402 2.80 -4.18 11.07
CA ALA A 402 2.74 -3.47 12.34
C ALA A 402 3.32 -4.30 13.49
N VAL A 403 2.99 -5.59 13.54
CA VAL A 403 3.52 -6.52 14.55
C VAL A 403 5.01 -6.71 14.38
N ARG A 404 5.47 -6.96 13.14
CA ARG A 404 6.91 -7.13 12.84
C ARG A 404 7.72 -5.88 13.15
N ALA A 405 7.20 -4.70 12.82
CA ALA A 405 7.82 -3.42 13.17
C ALA A 405 7.93 -3.24 14.68
N ALA A 406 6.84 -3.47 15.42
CA ALA A 406 6.85 -3.38 16.88
C ALA A 406 7.88 -4.33 17.51
N ARG A 407 7.98 -5.56 17.00
CA ARG A 407 8.95 -6.57 17.47
C ARG A 407 10.40 -6.23 17.15
N ALA A 408 10.65 -5.55 16.04
CA ALA A 408 11.99 -5.11 15.66
C ALA A 408 12.53 -4.06 16.64
N ASP A 409 11.64 -3.24 17.21
CA ASP A 409 11.99 -2.18 18.15
C ASP A 409 12.07 -2.67 19.60
N ALA A 410 11.07 -3.45 20.06
CA ALA A 410 11.00 -3.93 21.44
C ALA A 410 10.15 -5.22 21.59
N PRO A 411 10.33 -6.00 22.67
CA PRO A 411 9.49 -7.17 22.92
C PRO A 411 8.00 -6.79 23.02
N VAL A 412 7.15 -7.45 22.23
CA VAL A 412 5.70 -7.25 22.25
C VAL A 412 5.10 -7.96 23.47
N VAL A 413 4.20 -7.27 24.20
CA VAL A 413 3.53 -7.82 25.39
C VAL A 413 2.04 -8.03 25.18
N ALA A 414 1.40 -7.24 24.30
CA ALA A 414 -0.01 -7.37 24.00
C ALA A 414 -0.37 -6.78 22.63
N PHE A 415 -1.54 -7.15 22.12
CA PHE A 415 -2.21 -6.40 21.07
C PHE A 415 -3.73 -6.34 21.29
N GLU A 416 -4.34 -5.29 20.76
CA GLU A 416 -5.79 -5.09 20.65
C GLU A 416 -6.14 -4.83 19.18
N ALA A 417 -7.24 -5.39 18.68
CA ALA A 417 -7.61 -5.25 17.28
C ALA A 417 -9.12 -5.33 17.01
N VAL A 418 -9.55 -4.74 15.91
CA VAL A 418 -10.83 -5.05 15.24
C VAL A 418 -10.47 -5.71 13.91
N LEU A 419 -10.89 -6.96 13.73
CA LEU A 419 -10.39 -7.86 12.68
C LEU A 419 -11.47 -8.30 11.68
N ASN A 420 -12.74 -8.08 11.99
CA ASN A 420 -13.88 -8.56 11.20
C ASN A 420 -14.70 -7.40 10.63
N GLY A 421 -14.56 -7.18 9.32
CA GLY A 421 -15.26 -6.11 8.61
C GLY A 421 -16.78 -6.30 8.55
N THR A 422 -17.26 -7.54 8.39
CA THR A 422 -18.69 -7.90 8.38
C THR A 422 -19.36 -7.49 9.69
N VAL A 423 -18.79 -7.95 10.80
CA VAL A 423 -19.30 -7.65 12.15
C VAL A 423 -19.16 -6.16 12.46
N ASN A 424 -18.06 -5.51 12.07
CA ASN A 424 -17.89 -4.07 12.29
C ASN A 424 -18.96 -3.24 11.57
N PHE A 425 -19.24 -3.56 10.30
CA PHE A 425 -20.31 -2.92 9.54
C PHE A 425 -21.67 -3.13 10.20
N MET A 426 -21.99 -4.36 10.58
CA MET A 426 -23.27 -4.68 11.21
C MET A 426 -23.44 -3.95 12.56
N LEU A 427 -22.41 -3.91 13.40
CA LEU A 427 -22.44 -3.20 14.68
C LEU A 427 -22.67 -1.69 14.49
N ALA A 428 -22.12 -1.08 13.45
CA ALA A 428 -22.39 0.31 13.11
C ALA A 428 -23.87 0.53 12.77
N ARG A 429 -24.43 -0.30 11.88
CA ARG A 429 -25.85 -0.19 11.47
C ARG A 429 -26.82 -0.47 12.60
N LEU A 430 -26.53 -1.46 13.44
CA LEU A 430 -27.29 -1.74 14.67
C LEU A 430 -27.24 -0.54 15.64
N GLY A 431 -26.07 0.10 15.79
CA GLY A 431 -25.91 1.31 16.60
C GLY A 431 -26.68 2.52 16.08
N GLU A 432 -26.93 2.57 14.78
CA GLU A 432 -27.79 3.57 14.11
C GLU A 432 -29.29 3.21 14.16
N GLY A 433 -29.64 2.10 14.80
CA GLY A 433 -31.02 1.67 15.03
C GLY A 433 -31.59 0.73 13.97
N ALA A 434 -30.78 0.20 13.04
CA ALA A 434 -31.24 -0.80 12.08
C ALA A 434 -31.59 -2.14 12.79
N ALA A 435 -32.55 -2.87 12.22
CA ALA A 435 -32.82 -4.25 12.66
C ALA A 435 -31.68 -5.20 12.21
N PHE A 436 -31.52 -6.33 12.90
CA PHE A 436 -30.45 -7.30 12.60
C PHE A 436 -30.49 -7.80 11.15
N ASP A 437 -31.65 -8.23 10.66
CA ASP A 437 -31.81 -8.75 9.31
C ASP A 437 -31.56 -7.68 8.25
N GLN A 438 -31.92 -6.43 8.56
CA GLN A 438 -31.63 -5.28 7.69
C GLN A 438 -30.11 -5.02 7.63
N ALA A 439 -29.43 -4.97 8.78
CA ALA A 439 -27.99 -4.76 8.83
C ALA A 439 -27.23 -5.87 8.08
N LEU A 440 -27.67 -7.12 8.20
CA LEU A 440 -27.09 -8.25 7.47
C LEU A 440 -27.35 -8.16 5.96
N ALA A 441 -28.57 -7.79 5.54
CA ALA A 441 -28.90 -7.61 4.13
C ALA A 441 -28.10 -6.46 3.48
N GLU A 442 -27.91 -5.36 4.21
CA GLU A 442 -27.07 -4.24 3.79
C GLU A 442 -25.59 -4.64 3.72
N ALA A 443 -25.09 -5.43 4.68
CA ALA A 443 -23.73 -5.97 4.65
C ALA A 443 -23.49 -6.85 3.41
N ARG A 444 -24.47 -7.69 3.04
CA ARG A 444 -24.41 -8.51 1.81
C ARG A 444 -24.44 -7.64 0.55
N THR A 445 -25.30 -6.63 0.52
CA THR A 445 -25.42 -5.68 -0.61
C THR A 445 -24.12 -4.89 -0.81
N ALA A 446 -23.47 -4.50 0.28
CA ALA A 446 -22.16 -3.85 0.25
C ALA A 446 -21.00 -4.81 -0.06
N GLY A 447 -21.25 -6.12 -0.15
CA GLY A 447 -20.25 -7.14 -0.43
C GLY A 447 -19.33 -7.46 0.75
N PHE A 448 -19.74 -7.13 1.98
CA PHE A 448 -19.01 -7.45 3.21
C PHE A 448 -19.37 -8.82 3.77
N ALA A 449 -20.64 -9.22 3.68
CA ALA A 449 -21.11 -10.55 4.11
C ALA A 449 -21.31 -11.47 2.90
N GLU A 450 -20.93 -12.74 3.05
CA GLU A 450 -21.28 -13.81 2.12
C GLU A 450 -22.73 -14.29 2.31
N GLU A 451 -23.16 -15.23 1.47
CA GLU A 451 -24.46 -15.89 1.62
C GLU A 451 -24.57 -16.60 2.98
N ASP A 452 -23.50 -17.28 3.40
CA ASP A 452 -23.36 -17.84 4.74
C ASP A 452 -22.34 -17.02 5.57
N PRO A 453 -22.81 -16.09 6.44
CA PRO A 453 -21.94 -15.26 7.29
C PRO A 453 -21.59 -15.91 8.63
N SER A 454 -21.88 -17.21 8.85
CA SER A 454 -21.80 -17.83 10.18
C SER A 454 -20.41 -17.72 10.81
N SER A 455 -19.35 -17.92 10.02
CA SER A 455 -17.97 -17.77 10.50
C SER A 455 -17.66 -16.36 11.02
N ASP A 456 -18.27 -15.33 10.45
CA ASP A 456 -18.11 -13.94 10.90
C ASP A 456 -18.89 -13.68 12.20
N LEU A 457 -20.19 -14.01 12.18
CA LEU A 457 -21.11 -13.72 13.27
C LEU A 457 -20.77 -14.50 14.55
N GLU A 458 -20.30 -15.73 14.41
CA GLU A 458 -19.83 -16.52 15.56
C GLU A 458 -18.40 -16.16 16.00
N GLY A 459 -17.71 -15.27 15.30
CA GLY A 459 -16.36 -14.82 15.65
C GLY A 459 -15.24 -15.81 15.30
N LEU A 460 -15.50 -16.85 14.49
CA LEU A 460 -14.48 -17.81 14.04
C LEU A 460 -13.43 -17.14 13.15
N ASP A 461 -13.86 -16.25 12.26
CA ASP A 461 -12.94 -15.52 11.38
C ASP A 461 -11.98 -14.62 12.18
N ALA A 462 -12.51 -13.90 13.17
CA ALA A 462 -11.73 -13.06 14.07
C ALA A 462 -10.77 -13.91 14.93
N LEU A 463 -11.24 -15.04 15.45
CA LEU A 463 -10.44 -15.99 16.22
C LEU A 463 -9.25 -16.51 15.42
N ALA A 464 -9.46 -16.94 14.17
CA ALA A 464 -8.38 -17.41 13.30
C ALA A 464 -7.31 -16.33 13.08
N LYS A 465 -7.74 -15.07 12.86
CA LYS A 465 -6.83 -13.92 12.71
C LYS A 465 -6.08 -13.60 14.01
N VAL A 466 -6.71 -13.74 15.18
CA VAL A 466 -6.04 -13.59 16.49
C VAL A 466 -4.93 -14.62 16.65
N ARG A 467 -5.17 -15.88 16.29
CA ARG A 467 -4.15 -16.94 16.40
C ARG A 467 -2.94 -16.65 15.53
N LEU A 468 -3.15 -16.23 14.29
CA LEU A 468 -2.04 -15.88 13.39
C LEU A 468 -1.31 -14.60 13.82
N LEU A 469 -2.00 -13.59 14.33
CA LEU A 469 -1.36 -12.40 14.92
C LEU A 469 -0.58 -12.73 16.19
N ALA A 470 -1.07 -13.66 17.01
CA ALA A 470 -0.33 -14.12 18.19
C ALA A 470 0.96 -14.84 17.78
N PHE A 471 0.92 -15.63 16.71
CA PHE A 471 2.14 -16.23 16.14
C PHE A 471 3.14 -15.15 15.70
N GLU A 472 2.68 -14.14 14.96
CA GLU A 472 3.53 -13.03 14.53
C GLU A 472 4.12 -12.24 15.71
N ALA A 473 3.33 -12.02 16.77
CA ALA A 473 3.70 -11.20 17.92
C ALA A 473 4.61 -11.94 18.92
N PHE A 474 4.33 -13.23 19.17
CA PHE A 474 4.92 -13.97 20.29
C PHE A 474 5.63 -15.26 19.87
N GLY A 475 5.54 -15.67 18.60
CA GLY A 475 6.04 -16.97 18.13
C GLY A 475 5.23 -18.17 18.64
N LEU A 476 4.06 -17.91 19.24
CA LEU A 476 3.19 -18.91 19.87
C LEU A 476 1.76 -18.73 19.36
N MET A 477 1.02 -19.84 19.24
CA MET A 477 -0.40 -19.82 18.90
C MET A 477 -1.23 -20.30 20.09
N PRO A 478 -2.26 -19.55 20.53
CA PRO A 478 -3.23 -20.06 21.47
C PRO A 478 -4.10 -21.14 20.81
N ASP A 479 -4.51 -22.12 21.60
CA ASP A 479 -5.47 -23.14 21.19
C ASP A 479 -6.85 -22.52 20.98
N GLU A 480 -7.57 -22.94 19.94
CA GLU A 480 -8.88 -22.36 19.60
C GLU A 480 -9.88 -22.46 20.76
N ALA A 481 -9.83 -23.57 21.50
CA ALA A 481 -10.69 -23.83 22.65
C ALA A 481 -10.46 -22.86 23.82
N ASP A 482 -9.27 -22.26 23.91
CA ASP A 482 -8.87 -21.36 24.99
C ASP A 482 -9.18 -19.88 24.69
N ILE A 483 -9.70 -19.58 23.49
CA ILE A 483 -10.03 -18.22 23.06
C ILE A 483 -11.54 -18.03 23.18
N PRO A 484 -12.04 -17.49 24.30
CA PRO A 484 -13.46 -17.23 24.43
C PRO A 484 -13.91 -16.19 23.39
N ARG A 485 -15.06 -16.47 22.77
CA ARG A 485 -15.67 -15.68 21.70
C ARG A 485 -17.12 -15.32 22.00
N ASP A 486 -17.48 -14.07 21.75
CA ASP A 486 -18.89 -13.64 21.76
C ASP A 486 -19.49 -13.78 20.36
N VAL A 487 -20.75 -14.22 20.30
CA VAL A 487 -21.52 -14.37 19.06
C VAL A 487 -22.40 -13.14 18.85
N LEU A 488 -22.31 -12.49 17.69
CA LEU A 488 -23.25 -11.46 17.29
C LEU A 488 -24.54 -12.11 16.79
N ASN A 489 -25.61 -12.03 17.59
CA ASN A 489 -26.90 -12.65 17.28
C ASN A 489 -28.07 -11.73 17.64
N PRO A 490 -29.26 -11.90 17.02
CA PRO A 490 -30.41 -11.03 17.24
C PRO A 490 -31.03 -11.13 18.63
N ALA A 491 -30.78 -12.20 19.40
CA ALA A 491 -31.39 -12.39 20.71
C ALA A 491 -30.73 -11.54 21.82
N ALA A 492 -29.48 -11.10 21.61
CA ALA A 492 -28.72 -10.31 22.57
C ALA A 492 -27.84 -9.28 21.84
N LEU A 493 -28.45 -8.21 21.36
CA LEU A 493 -27.74 -7.13 20.68
C LEU A 493 -26.90 -6.31 21.67
N PRO A 494 -25.64 -5.97 21.32
CA PRO A 494 -24.82 -5.10 22.15
C PRO A 494 -25.31 -3.64 22.09
N PRO A 495 -24.95 -2.79 23.06
CA PRO A 495 -25.26 -1.37 23.03
C PRO A 495 -24.70 -0.65 21.80
N ALA A 496 -25.30 0.48 21.44
CA ALA A 496 -24.79 1.34 20.37
C ALA A 496 -23.33 1.76 20.61
N GLY A 497 -22.53 1.78 19.55
CA GLY A 497 -21.10 2.06 19.62
C GLY A 497 -20.23 0.86 19.98
N ALA A 498 -20.79 -0.36 20.09
CA ALA A 498 -20.00 -1.56 20.32
C ALA A 498 -19.05 -1.90 19.17
N ARG A 499 -17.97 -2.62 19.49
CA ARG A 499 -17.00 -3.19 18.54
C ARG A 499 -16.68 -4.64 18.91
N GLN A 500 -16.37 -5.47 17.93
CA GLN A 500 -15.77 -6.79 18.18
C GLN A 500 -14.27 -6.62 18.40
N VAL A 501 -13.88 -6.46 19.67
CA VAL A 501 -12.49 -6.25 20.07
C VAL A 501 -11.84 -7.60 20.33
N CYS A 502 -10.76 -7.83 19.61
CA CYS A 502 -9.85 -8.94 19.76
C CYS A 502 -8.67 -8.51 20.62
N ARG A 503 -8.25 -9.33 21.58
CA ARG A 503 -7.06 -9.06 22.40
C ARG A 503 -6.23 -10.32 22.56
N CYS A 504 -4.92 -10.17 22.61
CA CYS A 504 -3.99 -11.21 23.05
C CYS A 504 -2.88 -10.57 23.89
N GLU A 505 -2.49 -11.25 24.96
CA GLU A 505 -1.47 -10.80 25.91
C GLU A 505 -0.62 -11.99 26.35
N LEU A 506 0.67 -11.76 26.54
CA LEU A 506 1.57 -12.72 27.16
C LEU A 506 1.60 -12.51 28.68
N LYS A 507 0.93 -13.39 29.45
CA LYS A 507 0.93 -13.40 30.93
C LYS A 507 1.64 -14.62 31.46
N ASP A 508 2.67 -14.43 32.28
CA ASP A 508 3.42 -15.52 32.93
C ASP A 508 3.86 -16.64 31.96
N GLY A 509 4.28 -16.24 30.75
CA GLY A 509 4.70 -17.17 29.69
C GLY A 509 3.56 -17.87 28.94
N LYS A 510 2.29 -17.52 29.21
CA LYS A 510 1.10 -18.06 28.54
C LYS A 510 0.36 -16.97 27.78
N LEU A 511 -0.16 -17.33 26.61
CA LEU A 511 -1.02 -16.43 25.85
C LEU A 511 -2.44 -16.45 26.43
N VAL A 512 -2.96 -15.26 26.72
CA VAL A 512 -4.36 -15.05 27.09
C VAL A 512 -4.99 -14.21 25.98
N ALA A 513 -5.92 -14.82 25.24
CA ALA A 513 -6.60 -14.19 24.11
C ALA A 513 -8.12 -14.20 24.29
N ALA A 514 -8.82 -13.29 23.61
CA ALA A 514 -10.28 -13.24 23.60
C ALA A 514 -10.81 -12.47 22.37
N VAL A 515 -12.03 -12.81 21.96
CA VAL A 515 -12.82 -12.08 20.94
C VAL A 515 -14.14 -11.65 21.58
N ARG A 516 -14.31 -10.36 21.87
CA ARG A 516 -15.45 -9.87 22.67
C ARG A 516 -16.23 -8.75 21.98
N LEU A 517 -17.53 -8.70 22.19
CA LEU A 517 -18.35 -7.54 21.85
C LEU A 517 -18.26 -6.53 23.00
N VAL A 518 -17.53 -5.44 22.77
CA VAL A 518 -17.22 -4.45 23.80
C VAL A 518 -17.93 -3.13 23.47
N SER A 519 -18.64 -2.59 24.46
CA SER A 519 -19.27 -1.26 24.41
C SER A 519 -18.72 -0.36 25.51
N GLY A 520 -18.72 0.96 25.29
CA GLY A 520 -18.26 1.96 26.26
C GLY A 520 -17.06 2.77 25.74
N PRO A 521 -16.21 3.32 26.62
CA PRO A 521 -15.06 4.13 26.21
C PRO A 521 -13.98 3.26 25.55
N LEU A 522 -14.03 3.17 24.22
CA LEU A 522 -13.04 2.49 23.39
C LEU A 522 -11.85 3.41 23.07
N ASP A 523 -10.72 2.82 22.71
CA ASP A 523 -9.60 3.55 22.11
C ASP A 523 -10.11 4.26 20.82
N PRO A 524 -9.79 5.55 20.59
CA PRO A 524 -10.23 6.28 19.40
C PRO A 524 -9.92 5.55 18.09
N LEU A 525 -8.82 4.78 18.06
CA LEU A 525 -8.45 3.94 16.92
C LEU A 525 -9.57 2.98 16.50
N PHE A 526 -10.32 2.42 17.45
CA PHE A 526 -11.41 1.47 17.20
C PHE A 526 -12.78 2.16 17.13
N ALA A 527 -12.98 3.20 17.93
CA ALA A 527 -14.24 3.95 17.97
C ALA A 527 -14.54 4.63 16.63
N GLU A 528 -13.51 5.18 15.97
CA GLU A 528 -13.66 5.94 14.72
C GLU A 528 -13.69 5.07 13.45
N LEU A 529 -13.58 3.74 13.59
CA LEU A 529 -13.71 2.84 12.45
C LEU A 529 -15.07 2.98 11.78
N LYS A 530 -15.05 2.98 10.44
CA LYS A 530 -16.22 3.08 9.57
C LYS A 530 -16.28 1.86 8.67
N GLY A 531 -17.50 1.46 8.29
CA GLY A 531 -17.73 0.37 7.33
C GLY A 531 -17.02 -0.93 7.73
N GLU A 532 -16.29 -1.50 6.78
CA GLU A 532 -15.46 -2.71 6.90
C GLU A 532 -14.07 -2.47 7.52
N GLY A 533 -13.86 -1.28 8.09
CA GLY A 533 -12.58 -0.87 8.65
C GLY A 533 -12.07 -1.82 9.74
N ASN A 534 -10.79 -2.15 9.65
CA ASN A 534 -10.04 -2.91 10.62
C ASN A 534 -8.95 -2.04 11.24
N ALA A 535 -8.54 -2.35 12.47
CA ALA A 535 -7.41 -1.68 13.11
C ALA A 535 -6.69 -2.60 14.09
N LEU A 536 -5.42 -2.27 14.34
CA LEU A 536 -4.53 -2.99 15.24
C LEU A 536 -3.71 -1.99 16.05
N LYS A 537 -3.60 -2.28 17.34
CA LYS A 537 -2.71 -1.63 18.30
C LYS A 537 -1.83 -2.70 18.92
N VAL A 538 -0.53 -2.64 18.66
CA VAL A 538 0.48 -3.52 19.25
C VAL A 538 1.17 -2.76 20.36
N VAL A 539 1.32 -3.37 21.53
CA VAL A 539 1.93 -2.77 22.72
C VAL A 539 3.22 -3.51 23.05
N SER A 540 4.30 -2.77 23.18
CA SER A 540 5.62 -3.28 23.54
C SER A 540 5.90 -3.14 25.04
N GLN A 541 6.88 -3.89 25.53
CA GLN A 541 7.25 -3.97 26.94
C GLN A 541 7.69 -2.62 27.53
N ASP A 542 8.25 -1.75 26.70
CA ASP A 542 8.65 -0.37 27.05
C ASP A 542 7.46 0.61 27.09
N GLY A 543 6.24 0.15 26.83
CA GLY A 543 5.02 0.96 26.81
C GLY A 543 4.77 1.67 25.47
N SER A 544 5.66 1.55 24.49
CA SER A 544 5.43 2.05 23.15
C SER A 544 4.30 1.27 22.46
N ALA A 545 3.65 1.91 21.50
CA ALA A 545 2.56 1.28 20.76
C ALA A 545 2.58 1.63 19.27
N VAL A 546 2.54 0.59 18.43
CA VAL A 546 2.35 0.72 16.99
C VAL A 546 0.86 0.60 16.69
N ARG A 547 0.34 1.58 15.92
CA ARG A 547 -1.08 1.67 15.57
C ARG A 547 -1.25 1.66 14.07
N ARG A 548 -2.14 0.83 13.54
CA ARG A 548 -2.52 0.78 12.12
C ARG A 548 -4.03 0.62 11.95
N ARG A 549 -4.56 1.15 10.86
CA ARG A 549 -5.94 0.95 10.40
C ARG A 549 -5.94 0.75 8.88
N GLY A 550 -7.05 0.28 8.35
CA GLY A 550 -7.24 0.12 6.91
C GLY A 550 -8.52 -0.65 6.61
N ARG A 551 -8.81 -0.89 5.33
CA ARG A 551 -9.95 -1.74 4.95
C ARG A 551 -9.65 -3.20 5.26
N GLY A 552 -10.55 -3.83 6.03
CA GLY A 552 -10.40 -5.19 6.52
C GLY A 552 -10.71 -6.30 5.52
N ALA A 553 -11.36 -5.95 4.41
CA ALA A 553 -11.86 -6.87 3.40
C ALA A 553 -12.02 -6.16 2.04
N GLY A 554 -12.44 -6.92 1.03
CA GLY A 554 -12.75 -6.42 -0.30
C GLY A 554 -11.69 -6.77 -1.33
N ARG A 555 -12.14 -6.90 -2.59
CA ARG A 555 -11.31 -7.36 -3.73
C ARG A 555 -9.96 -6.65 -3.80
N TRP A 556 -10.00 -5.32 -3.84
CA TRP A 556 -8.82 -4.51 -4.16
C TRP A 556 -7.91 -4.32 -2.96
N ALA A 557 -8.46 -4.15 -1.76
CA ALA A 557 -7.66 -4.04 -0.54
C ALA A 557 -6.83 -5.31 -0.28
N THR A 558 -7.45 -6.50 -0.35
CA THR A 558 -6.73 -7.77 -0.13
C THR A 558 -5.79 -8.12 -1.29
N ALA A 559 -6.19 -7.85 -2.54
CA ALA A 559 -5.31 -8.06 -3.69
C ALA A 559 -4.08 -7.15 -3.63
N GLU A 560 -4.23 -5.91 -3.17
CA GLU A 560 -3.10 -4.98 -3.03
C GLU A 560 -2.10 -5.45 -1.97
N SER A 561 -2.57 -5.97 -0.83
CA SER A 561 -1.69 -6.58 0.17
C SER A 561 -0.89 -7.77 -0.41
N LEU A 562 -1.52 -8.59 -1.25
CA LEU A 562 -0.86 -9.70 -1.93
C LEU A 562 0.16 -9.24 -2.99
N LEU A 563 -0.11 -8.15 -3.70
CA LEU A 563 0.81 -7.53 -4.66
C LEU A 563 1.96 -6.80 -3.97
N ALA A 564 1.75 -6.26 -2.77
CA ALA A 564 2.81 -5.70 -1.95
C ALA A 564 3.77 -6.81 -1.48
N ASP A 565 3.24 -7.96 -1.05
CA ASP A 565 4.06 -9.14 -0.75
C ASP A 565 4.85 -9.63 -1.98
N LEU A 566 4.22 -9.66 -3.16
CA LEU A 566 4.93 -9.96 -4.42
C LEU A 566 6.13 -9.03 -4.62
N SER A 567 5.94 -7.74 -4.39
CA SER A 567 6.99 -6.73 -4.59
C SER A 567 8.14 -6.88 -3.59
N ASP A 568 7.84 -7.20 -2.32
CA ASP A 568 8.87 -7.48 -1.32
C ASP A 568 9.65 -8.76 -1.63
N LEU A 569 8.96 -9.82 -2.06
CA LEU A 569 9.60 -11.07 -2.50
C LEU A 569 10.48 -10.83 -3.74
N ALA A 570 9.98 -10.08 -4.73
CA ALA A 570 10.72 -9.72 -5.93
C ALA A 570 12.00 -8.94 -5.57
N ALA A 571 11.87 -7.87 -4.78
CA ALA A 571 13.00 -7.06 -4.34
C ALA A 571 14.04 -7.92 -3.59
N ALA A 572 13.60 -8.85 -2.74
CA ALA A 572 14.48 -9.75 -2.02
C ALA A 572 15.18 -10.79 -2.93
N ARG A 573 14.60 -11.14 -4.10
CA ARG A 573 15.25 -12.02 -5.08
C ARG A 573 16.31 -11.28 -5.91
N PHE A 574 16.09 -10.00 -6.20
CA PHE A 574 17.03 -9.17 -6.97
C PHE A 574 18.15 -8.58 -6.11
N SER A 575 17.92 -8.37 -4.82
CA SER A 575 19.00 -8.11 -3.87
C SER A 575 19.78 -9.40 -3.64
N LYS A 576 20.93 -9.56 -4.32
CA LYS A 576 21.90 -10.59 -3.95
C LYS A 576 22.20 -10.46 -2.44
N PRO A 577 22.35 -11.57 -1.69
CA PRO A 577 22.91 -11.49 -0.35
C PRO A 577 24.30 -10.85 -0.47
N VAL A 578 24.50 -9.77 0.27
CA VAL A 578 25.82 -9.10 0.42
C VAL A 578 26.77 -10.04 1.15
#